data_AF-A0A7Z9A3C8-F1
#
_entry.id   AF-A0A7Z9A3C8-F1
#
_cell.length_a   1.000
_cell.length_b   1.000
_cell.length_c   1.000
_cell.angle_alpha   90.00
_cell.angle_beta   90.00
_cell.angle_gamma   90.00
#
_symmetry.space_group_name_H-M   'P 1'
#
loop_
_entity.id
_entity.type
_entity.pdbx_description
1 polymer ?
#
loop_
_entity_poly.entity_id
_entity_poly.type
_entity_poly.pdbx_seq_one_letter_code
_entity_poly.pdbx_strand_id
1 'polypeptide(L)'
;MIINESDLKDTDYKISKIFNKKIYSFSELLNDMASNEYSRLENYYKDKFEFIKFKDEEVIVENSNKDKFIVFGKNSNGFFTVNKNKEIWLIPFHYSDIQEPLFINSSLHQFRCCYCLLLSVLFYALGKGIDKENAQLKLARSFEEDILKIDNRSVHSLFYRNYIFAIENAELPTHFTPMDYITTGRHFIPQ
;
A
#
# COMPACT_ATOMS: atom_id res chain seq x y z
N MET A 1 -9.61 -8.37 -0.54
CA MET A 1 -8.19 -8.81 -0.59
C MET A 1 -8.09 -10.20 0.02
N ILE A 2 -7.41 -11.15 -0.63
CA ILE A 2 -7.14 -12.47 -0.04
C ILE A 2 -5.80 -12.42 0.70
N ILE A 3 -5.79 -12.90 1.94
CA ILE A 3 -4.62 -13.04 2.80
C ILE A 3 -4.33 -14.53 2.97
N ASN A 4 -3.15 -15.00 2.55
CA ASN A 4 -2.78 -16.40 2.64
C ASN A 4 -1.70 -16.61 3.70
N GLU A 5 -1.83 -17.66 4.51
CA GLU A 5 -0.79 -18.05 5.46
C GLU A 5 0.53 -18.38 4.75
N SER A 6 0.47 -18.89 3.51
CA SER A 6 1.65 -19.18 2.69
C SER A 6 2.51 -17.95 2.41
N ASP A 7 1.93 -16.74 2.42
CA ASP A 7 2.68 -15.50 2.19
C ASP A 7 3.67 -15.23 3.35
N LEU A 8 3.35 -15.72 4.56
CA LEU A 8 4.15 -15.58 5.78
C LEU A 8 4.96 -16.84 6.13
N LYS A 9 4.95 -17.86 5.28
CA LYS A 9 5.72 -19.09 5.52
C LYS A 9 7.19 -18.76 5.79
N ASP A 10 7.82 -19.41 6.76
CA ASP A 10 9.24 -19.21 7.08
C ASP A 10 9.58 -17.77 7.58
N THR A 11 8.57 -16.91 7.82
CA THR A 11 8.72 -15.63 8.54
C THR A 11 8.42 -15.82 10.03
N ASP A 12 8.76 -14.81 10.85
CA ASP A 12 8.39 -14.79 12.28
C ASP A 12 6.90 -14.47 12.53
N TYR A 13 6.11 -14.27 11.47
CA TYR A 13 4.73 -13.83 11.56
C TYR A 13 3.77 -14.97 11.25
N LYS A 14 2.64 -14.98 11.97
CA LYS A 14 1.53 -15.89 11.69
C LYS A 14 0.19 -15.18 11.80
N ILE A 15 -0.79 -15.69 11.08
CA ILE A 15 -2.16 -15.21 11.23
C ILE A 15 -2.69 -15.72 12.58
N SER A 16 -3.07 -14.79 13.46
CA SER A 16 -3.61 -15.10 14.79
C SER A 16 -5.13 -14.95 14.86
N LYS A 17 -5.72 -14.22 13.91
CA LYS A 17 -7.17 -14.11 13.77
C LYS A 17 -7.53 -13.95 12.30
N ILE A 18 -8.27 -14.93 11.77
CA ILE A 18 -8.91 -14.86 10.46
C ILE A 18 -10.30 -14.26 10.65
N PHE A 19 -10.73 -13.47 9.67
CA PHE A 19 -12.05 -12.88 9.57
C PHE A 19 -13.19 -13.90 9.83
N ASN A 20 -14.29 -13.42 10.43
CA ASN A 20 -15.53 -14.16 10.58
C ASN A 20 -16.64 -13.46 9.78
N LYS A 21 -17.11 -14.11 8.70
CA LYS A 21 -18.04 -13.52 7.73
C LYS A 21 -19.37 -13.13 8.37
N LYS A 22 -19.61 -11.83 8.50
CA LYS A 22 -20.91 -11.29 8.89
C LYS A 22 -21.69 -10.85 7.66
N ILE A 23 -23.00 -11.10 7.68
CA ILE A 23 -23.93 -10.60 6.67
C ILE A 23 -24.44 -9.25 7.20
N TYR A 24 -24.17 -8.19 6.45
CA TYR A 24 -24.64 -6.84 6.74
C TYR A 24 -25.74 -6.44 5.76
N SER A 25 -26.68 -5.61 6.21
CA SER A 25 -27.55 -4.87 5.30
C SER A 25 -26.76 -3.84 4.50
N PHE A 26 -27.30 -3.39 3.37
CA PHE A 26 -26.65 -2.38 2.53
C PHE A 26 -26.36 -1.06 3.29
N SER A 27 -27.27 -0.63 4.16
CA SER A 27 -27.06 0.59 4.97
C SER A 27 -25.93 0.43 5.98
N GLU A 28 -25.79 -0.76 6.59
CA GLU A 28 -24.69 -1.04 7.51
C GLU A 28 -23.34 -1.06 6.79
N LEU A 29 -23.29 -1.61 5.57
CA LEU A 29 -22.09 -1.59 4.73
C LEU A 29 -21.66 -0.16 4.38
N LEU A 30 -22.60 0.71 3.97
CA LEU A 30 -22.29 2.10 3.64
C LEU A 30 -21.78 2.88 4.86
N ASN A 31 -22.39 2.66 6.02
CA ASN A 31 -21.95 3.29 7.27
C ASN A 31 -20.55 2.79 7.69
N ASP A 32 -20.28 1.49 7.56
CA ASP A 32 -18.95 0.93 7.82
C ASP A 32 -17.92 1.55 6.88
N MET A 33 -18.18 1.55 5.56
CA MET A 33 -17.30 2.19 4.57
C MET A 33 -17.04 3.66 4.85
N ALA A 34 -18.06 4.43 5.24
CA ALA A 34 -17.91 5.86 5.55
C ALA A 34 -17.04 6.11 6.80
N SER A 35 -17.13 5.21 7.79
CA SER A 35 -16.36 5.28 9.03
C SER A 35 -14.96 4.66 8.94
N ASN A 36 -14.74 3.79 7.95
CA ASN A 36 -13.49 3.08 7.74
C ASN A 36 -12.50 3.92 6.93
N GLU A 37 -11.30 4.16 7.47
CA GLU A 37 -10.28 4.92 6.74
C GLU A 37 -9.62 4.13 5.59
N TYR A 38 -9.62 2.79 5.66
CA TYR A 38 -9.07 1.94 4.60
C TYR A 38 -9.92 1.97 3.33
N SER A 39 -11.24 2.18 3.45
CA SER A 39 -12.18 2.19 2.33
C SER A 39 -11.83 3.26 1.29
N ARG A 40 -11.16 4.34 1.73
CA ARG A 40 -10.71 5.49 0.93
C ARG A 40 -9.40 5.24 0.17
N LEU A 41 -8.72 4.13 0.42
CA LEU A 41 -7.50 3.77 -0.30
C LEU A 41 -7.88 3.09 -1.62
N GLU A 42 -7.43 3.65 -2.73
CA GLU A 42 -7.64 3.04 -4.05
C GLU A 42 -6.68 1.88 -4.28
N ASN A 43 -7.15 0.82 -4.94
CA ASN A 43 -6.26 -0.26 -5.34
C ASN A 43 -5.38 0.19 -6.51
N TYR A 44 -4.12 -0.24 -6.53
CA TYR A 44 -3.20 -0.06 -7.65
C TYR A 44 -2.58 -1.41 -8.03
N TYR A 45 -3.32 -2.17 -8.83
CA TYR A 45 -3.05 -3.59 -9.10
C TYR A 45 -1.70 -3.89 -9.74
N LYS A 46 -1.07 -2.92 -10.42
CA LYS A 46 0.23 -3.12 -11.08
C LYS A 46 1.36 -3.44 -10.11
N ASP A 47 1.38 -2.71 -9.01
CA ASP A 47 2.30 -2.99 -7.92
C ASP A 47 1.55 -3.74 -6.80
N LYS A 48 0.46 -4.40 -7.19
CA LYS A 48 -0.39 -5.27 -6.37
C LYS A 48 -0.89 -4.60 -5.09
N PHE A 49 -1.02 -3.27 -5.10
CA PHE A 49 -1.66 -2.56 -4.00
C PHE A 49 -3.13 -2.96 -3.96
N GLU A 50 -3.46 -3.69 -2.90
CA GLU A 50 -4.81 -4.09 -2.59
C GLU A 50 -5.09 -3.70 -1.13
N PHE A 51 -6.25 -3.11 -0.89
CA PHE A 51 -6.68 -2.71 0.45
C PHE A 51 -8.00 -3.37 0.81
N ILE A 52 -8.19 -3.65 2.10
CA ILE A 52 -9.51 -4.04 2.62
C ILE A 52 -10.47 -2.87 2.51
N LYS A 53 -11.74 -3.15 2.25
CA LYS A 53 -12.77 -2.10 2.10
C LYS A 53 -13.66 -1.99 3.32
N PHE A 54 -13.80 -3.09 4.04
CA PHE A 54 -14.63 -3.16 5.23
C PHE A 54 -13.76 -3.47 6.44
N LYS A 55 -14.14 -2.92 7.59
CA LYS A 55 -13.32 -3.03 8.80
C LYS A 55 -13.35 -4.45 9.39
N ASP A 56 -14.44 -5.17 9.15
CA ASP A 56 -14.57 -6.57 9.55
C ASP A 56 -13.60 -7.49 8.79
N GLU A 57 -13.13 -7.11 7.60
CA GLU A 57 -12.10 -7.83 6.82
C GLU A 57 -10.69 -7.75 7.42
N GLU A 58 -10.49 -6.99 8.50
CA GLU A 58 -9.21 -6.90 9.20
C GLU A 58 -8.73 -8.29 9.65
N VAL A 59 -7.49 -8.62 9.30
CA VAL A 59 -6.80 -9.83 9.76
C VAL A 59 -5.69 -9.43 10.72
N ILE A 60 -5.51 -10.21 11.77
CA ILE A 60 -4.45 -9.96 12.75
C ILE A 60 -3.30 -10.91 12.48
N VAL A 61 -2.12 -10.35 12.26
CA VAL A 61 -0.86 -11.10 12.27
C VAL A 61 -0.13 -10.84 13.58
N GLU A 62 0.53 -11.86 14.08
CA GLU A 62 1.24 -11.86 15.36
C GLU A 62 2.66 -12.39 15.15
N ASN A 63 3.66 -11.73 15.72
CA ASN A 63 5.05 -12.20 15.70
C ASN A 63 5.35 -13.16 16.88
N SER A 64 6.56 -13.72 16.95
CA SER A 64 6.98 -14.58 18.07
C SER A 64 6.85 -13.90 19.44
N ASN A 65 7.06 -12.58 19.48
CA ASN A 65 6.97 -11.74 20.69
C ASN A 65 5.54 -11.37 21.11
N LYS A 66 4.51 -11.90 20.43
CA LYS A 66 3.09 -11.59 20.69
C LYS A 66 2.68 -10.15 20.39
N ASP A 67 3.49 -9.39 19.65
CA ASP A 67 3.04 -8.12 19.09
C ASP A 67 2.05 -8.39 17.96
N LYS A 68 0.93 -7.67 18.01
CA LYS A 68 -0.17 -7.80 17.06
C LYS A 68 -0.18 -6.65 16.08
N PHE A 69 -0.43 -7.00 14.83
CA PHE A 69 -0.50 -6.07 13.72
C PHE A 69 -1.78 -6.33 12.94
N ILE A 70 -2.53 -5.26 12.67
CA ILE A 70 -3.77 -5.32 11.92
C ILE A 70 -3.44 -5.13 10.44
N VAL A 71 -3.65 -6.16 9.64
CA VAL A 71 -3.46 -6.11 8.18
C VAL A 71 -4.62 -5.36 7.55
N PHE A 72 -4.30 -4.33 6.77
CA PHE A 72 -5.30 -3.53 6.04
C PHE A 72 -5.04 -3.46 4.54
N GLY A 73 -3.90 -3.96 4.08
CA GLY A 73 -3.59 -4.03 2.66
C GLY A 73 -2.38 -4.90 2.39
N LYS A 74 -2.00 -4.99 1.11
CA LYS A 74 -0.76 -5.61 0.65
C LYS A 74 -0.25 -4.92 -0.61
N ASN A 75 1.03 -5.13 -0.91
CA ASN A 75 1.60 -4.90 -2.23
C ASN A 75 2.46 -6.10 -2.65
N SER A 76 3.28 -5.95 -3.68
CA SER A 76 4.20 -6.98 -4.17
C SER A 76 5.19 -7.50 -3.10
N ASN A 77 5.48 -6.71 -2.07
CA ASN A 77 6.57 -6.97 -1.12
C ASN A 77 6.09 -7.46 0.24
N GLY A 78 4.82 -7.25 0.60
CA GLY A 78 4.33 -7.60 1.93
C GLY A 78 2.93 -7.10 2.27
N PHE A 79 2.53 -7.34 3.53
CA PHE A 79 1.31 -6.83 4.12
C PHE A 79 1.51 -5.43 4.70
N PHE A 80 0.64 -4.50 4.36
CA PHE A 80 0.49 -3.24 5.07
C PHE A 80 -0.28 -3.48 6.36
N THR A 81 0.31 -3.05 7.47
CA THR A 81 -0.22 -3.31 8.80
C THR A 81 -0.18 -2.09 9.71
N VAL A 82 -1.08 -2.07 10.68
CA VAL A 82 -1.12 -1.10 11.77
C VAL A 82 -0.65 -1.78 13.05
N ASN A 83 0.38 -1.23 13.70
CA ASN A 83 0.86 -1.73 14.99
C ASN A 83 0.06 -1.13 16.18
N LYS A 84 0.40 -1.53 17.41
CA LYS A 84 -0.23 -1.01 18.65
C LYS A 84 -0.11 0.51 18.84
N ASN A 85 0.92 1.14 18.26
CA ASN A 85 1.15 2.59 18.30
C ASN A 85 0.39 3.33 17.18
N LYS A 86 -0.42 2.63 16.38
CA LYS A 86 -1.10 3.13 15.18
C LYS A 86 -0.16 3.53 14.03
N GLU A 87 1.09 3.10 14.09
CA GLU A 87 2.05 3.29 13.02
C GLU A 87 1.83 2.25 11.92
N ILE A 88 2.18 2.63 10.69
CA ILE A 88 2.04 1.81 9.50
C ILE A 88 3.36 1.11 9.21
N TRP A 89 3.29 -0.21 9.07
CA TRP A 89 4.42 -1.08 8.82
C TRP A 89 4.16 -2.00 7.63
N LEU A 90 5.21 -2.32 6.88
CA LEU A 90 5.22 -3.42 5.91
C LEU A 90 5.76 -4.66 6.60
N ILE A 91 4.96 -5.70 6.73
CA ILE A 91 5.46 -7.04 7.09
C ILE A 91 5.76 -7.77 5.80
N PRO A 92 7.03 -8.08 5.51
CA PRO A 92 7.39 -8.65 4.22
C PRO A 92 6.86 -10.07 4.04
N PHE A 93 6.63 -10.43 2.79
CA PHE A 93 6.45 -11.83 2.42
C PHE A 93 7.77 -12.58 2.43
N HIS A 94 7.72 -13.91 2.57
CA HIS A 94 8.93 -14.74 2.63
C HIS A 94 9.79 -14.72 1.36
N TYR A 95 9.17 -14.46 0.21
CA TYR A 95 9.85 -14.32 -1.09
C TYR A 95 10.23 -12.88 -1.42
N SER A 96 10.02 -11.94 -0.49
CA SER A 96 10.35 -10.53 -0.69
C SER A 96 11.86 -10.29 -0.57
N ASP A 97 12.39 -9.36 -1.34
CA ASP A 97 13.77 -8.87 -1.16
C ASP A 97 13.94 -8.14 0.20
N ILE A 98 12.82 -7.70 0.78
CA ILE A 98 12.76 -7.09 2.10
C ILE A 98 12.58 -8.22 3.11
N GLN A 99 13.54 -8.41 4.02
CA GLN A 99 13.50 -9.52 4.99
C GLN A 99 12.98 -9.10 6.36
N GLU A 100 13.07 -7.80 6.69
CA GLU A 100 12.65 -7.26 7.97
C GLU A 100 11.41 -6.35 7.83
N PRO A 101 10.55 -6.28 8.86
CA PRO A 101 9.44 -5.34 8.88
C PRO A 101 9.92 -3.91 8.74
N LEU A 102 9.27 -3.14 7.88
CA LEU A 102 9.65 -1.76 7.60
C LEU A 102 8.62 -0.80 8.16
N PHE A 103 9.07 0.20 8.89
CA PHE A 103 8.27 1.38 9.14
C PHE A 103 7.95 2.08 7.81
N ILE A 104 6.70 2.52 7.62
CA ILE A 104 6.28 3.27 6.43
C ILE A 104 5.82 4.68 6.81
N ASN A 105 4.82 4.79 7.68
CA ASN A 105 4.25 6.07 8.12
C ASN A 105 3.83 6.03 9.58
N SER A 106 3.79 7.20 10.22
CA SER A 106 3.47 7.32 11.64
C SER A 106 1.97 7.15 11.93
N SER A 107 1.12 7.19 10.90
CA SER A 107 -0.31 6.93 11.00
C SER A 107 -0.93 6.54 9.65
N LEU A 108 -2.13 5.96 9.70
CA LEU A 108 -2.92 5.64 8.51
C LEU A 108 -3.29 6.90 7.70
N HIS A 109 -3.53 8.02 8.37
CA HIS A 109 -3.80 9.29 7.71
C HIS A 109 -2.61 9.74 6.87
N GLN A 110 -1.40 9.70 7.44
CA GLN A 110 -0.16 10.05 6.73
C GLN A 110 0.12 9.08 5.59
N PHE A 111 -0.08 7.77 5.81
CA PHE A 111 0.01 6.77 4.73
C PHE A 111 -0.94 7.10 3.58
N ARG A 112 -2.20 7.44 3.86
CA ARG A 112 -3.16 7.84 2.82
C ARG A 112 -2.67 9.06 2.03
N CYS A 113 -2.19 10.10 2.72
CA CYS A 113 -1.69 11.30 2.07
C CYS A 113 -0.48 10.99 1.16
N CYS A 114 0.51 10.25 1.67
CA CYS A 114 1.69 9.85 0.90
C CYS A 114 1.34 8.87 -0.24
N TYR A 115 0.37 7.97 -0.04
CA TYR A 115 -0.09 7.03 -1.06
C TYR A 115 -0.80 7.76 -2.21
N CYS A 116 -1.69 8.71 -1.90
CA CYS A 116 -2.31 9.56 -2.93
C CYS A 116 -1.27 10.37 -3.72
N LEU A 117 -0.22 10.85 -3.03
CA LEU A 117 0.90 11.53 -3.66
C LEU A 117 1.70 10.57 -4.58
N LEU A 118 1.96 9.34 -4.13
CA LEU A 118 2.63 8.33 -4.97
C LEU A 118 1.82 8.03 -6.22
N LEU A 119 0.50 7.82 -6.08
CA LEU A 119 -0.38 7.59 -7.22
C LEU A 119 -0.37 8.78 -8.20
N SER A 120 -0.39 10.02 -7.70
CA SER A 120 -0.36 11.19 -8.58
C SER A 120 0.94 11.27 -9.38
N VAL A 121 2.09 10.95 -8.75
CA VAL A 121 3.39 10.86 -9.42
C VAL A 121 3.41 9.76 -10.49
N LEU A 122 2.90 8.57 -10.16
CA LEU A 122 2.81 7.45 -11.11
C LEU A 122 1.94 7.80 -12.32
N PHE A 123 0.77 8.40 -12.11
CA PHE A 123 -0.12 8.83 -13.20
C PHE A 123 0.46 9.98 -14.02
N TYR A 124 1.16 10.93 -13.39
CA TYR A 124 1.86 11.98 -14.09
C TYR A 124 2.97 11.41 -15.00
N ALA A 125 3.74 10.45 -14.48
CA ALA A 125 4.78 9.78 -15.25
C ALA A 125 4.24 9.00 -16.46
N LEU A 126 3.10 8.32 -16.28
CA LEU A 126 2.38 7.64 -17.36
C LEU A 126 1.96 8.58 -18.50
N GLY A 127 1.43 9.75 -18.16
CA GLY A 127 0.85 10.66 -19.15
C GLY A 127 1.87 11.46 -19.96
N LYS A 128 3.09 11.65 -19.44
CA LYS A 128 4.07 12.60 -19.99
C LYS A 128 5.28 11.96 -20.66
N GLY A 129 5.55 10.67 -20.44
CA GLY A 129 6.78 10.03 -20.93
C GLY A 129 8.01 10.77 -20.41
N ILE A 130 8.28 10.64 -19.11
CA ILE A 130 9.29 11.45 -18.42
C ILE A 130 10.70 11.00 -18.84
N ASP A 131 11.50 11.93 -19.37
CA ASP A 131 12.95 11.71 -19.57
C ASP A 131 13.71 11.72 -18.23
N LYS A 132 14.87 11.06 -18.19
CA LYS A 132 15.66 10.92 -16.94
C LYS A 132 16.00 12.26 -16.29
N GLU A 133 16.25 13.31 -17.06
CA GLU A 133 16.64 14.62 -16.53
C GLU A 133 15.48 15.29 -15.77
N ASN A 134 14.28 15.29 -16.35
CA ASN A 134 13.07 15.80 -15.68
C ASN A 134 12.63 14.93 -14.49
N ALA A 135 12.86 13.61 -14.56
CA ALA A 135 12.56 12.68 -13.48
C ALA A 135 13.44 12.97 -12.23
N GLN A 136 14.75 13.12 -12.45
CA GLN A 136 15.74 13.41 -11.41
C GLN A 136 15.58 14.81 -10.83
N LEU A 137 15.55 15.83 -11.68
CA LEU A 137 15.71 17.22 -11.22
C LEU A 137 14.46 17.79 -10.54
N LYS A 138 13.26 17.30 -10.87
CA LYS A 138 12.01 17.93 -10.43
C LYS A 138 11.07 16.95 -9.73
N LEU A 139 10.83 15.79 -10.33
CA LEU A 139 9.76 14.92 -9.85
C LEU A 139 10.15 14.19 -8.56
N ALA A 140 11.31 13.52 -8.54
CA ALA A 140 11.78 12.79 -7.36
C ALA A 140 11.97 13.72 -6.16
N ARG A 141 12.61 14.87 -6.38
CA ARG A 141 12.84 15.89 -5.35
C ARG A 141 11.53 16.47 -4.80
N SER A 142 10.58 16.82 -5.66
CA SER A 142 9.28 17.32 -5.20
C SER A 142 8.53 16.26 -4.40
N PHE A 143 8.58 15.01 -4.85
CA PHE A 143 7.96 13.88 -4.14
C PHE A 143 8.58 13.69 -2.75
N GLU A 144 9.91 13.71 -2.65
CA GLU A 144 10.64 13.64 -1.40
C GLU A 144 10.26 14.78 -0.45
N GLU A 145 10.32 16.04 -0.93
CA GLU A 145 9.98 17.23 -0.14
C GLU A 145 8.53 17.20 0.37
N ASP A 146 7.59 16.70 -0.44
CA ASP A 146 6.18 16.60 -0.04
C ASP A 146 5.94 15.46 0.96
N ILE A 147 6.66 14.33 0.86
CA ILE A 147 6.65 13.30 1.90
C ILE A 147 7.19 13.87 3.22
N LEU A 148 8.30 14.62 3.19
CA LEU A 148 8.86 15.25 4.40
C LEU A 148 7.85 16.14 5.12
N LYS A 149 7.04 16.90 4.36
CA LYS A 149 5.99 17.78 4.92
C LYS A 149 4.84 16.98 5.55
N ILE A 150 4.50 15.83 4.98
CA ILE A 150 3.42 14.96 5.49
C ILE A 150 3.89 14.18 6.73
N ASP A 151 5.08 13.59 6.65
CA ASP A 151 5.67 12.76 7.70
C ASP A 151 7.20 12.67 7.52
N ASN A 152 7.92 13.41 8.37
CA ASN A 152 9.37 13.52 8.32
C ASN A 152 10.13 12.20 8.56
N ARG A 153 9.52 11.22 9.23
CA ARG A 153 10.13 9.89 9.43
C ARG A 153 9.97 9.03 8.19
N SER A 154 8.87 9.23 7.46
CA SER A 154 8.48 8.38 6.33
C SER A 154 9.44 8.49 5.16
N VAL A 155 9.94 9.70 4.88
CA VAL A 155 10.89 9.90 3.77
C VAL A 155 12.13 9.00 3.87
N HIS A 156 12.55 8.68 5.10
CA HIS A 156 13.71 7.84 5.36
C HIS A 156 13.39 6.34 5.38
N SER A 157 12.11 5.96 5.30
CA SER A 157 11.73 4.55 5.16
C SER A 157 12.26 3.98 3.85
N LEU A 158 12.70 2.72 3.90
CA LEU A 158 13.14 2.01 2.70
C LEU A 158 12.03 1.95 1.63
N PHE A 159 10.76 1.91 2.06
CA PHE A 159 9.60 1.93 1.16
C PHE A 159 9.58 3.16 0.25
N TYR A 160 9.58 4.37 0.82
CA TYR A 160 9.55 5.59 0.01
C TYR A 160 10.87 5.85 -0.71
N ARG A 161 12.01 5.49 -0.11
CA ARG A 161 13.32 5.59 -0.77
C ARG A 161 13.39 4.76 -2.05
N ASN A 162 12.80 3.57 -2.07
CA ASN A 162 12.75 2.75 -3.28
C ASN A 162 11.94 3.41 -4.39
N TYR A 163 10.80 4.05 -4.07
CA TYR A 163 10.05 4.80 -5.08
C TYR A 163 10.76 6.06 -5.53
N ILE A 164 11.39 6.82 -4.62
CA ILE A 164 12.21 7.99 -4.97
C ILE A 164 13.30 7.57 -5.94
N PHE A 165 14.04 6.50 -5.62
CA PHE A 165 15.07 5.94 -6.50
C PHE A 165 14.51 5.50 -7.87
N ALA A 166 13.34 4.85 -7.90
CA ALA A 166 12.69 4.47 -9.15
C ALA A 166 12.27 5.69 -9.99
N ILE A 167 11.82 6.77 -9.36
CA ILE A 167 11.51 8.04 -10.03
C ILE A 167 12.80 8.64 -10.60
N GLU A 168 13.88 8.74 -9.82
CA GLU A 168 15.17 9.27 -10.26
C GLU A 168 15.74 8.52 -11.47
N ASN A 169 15.47 7.24 -11.59
CA ASN A 169 15.98 6.45 -12.72
C ASN A 169 15.00 6.34 -13.89
N ALA A 170 13.82 6.97 -13.80
CA ALA A 170 12.71 6.77 -14.73
C ALA A 170 12.33 5.28 -14.89
N GLU A 171 12.49 4.51 -13.81
CA GLU A 171 12.22 3.07 -13.71
C GLU A 171 10.90 2.80 -12.99
N LEU A 172 10.04 3.83 -12.88
CA LEU A 172 8.72 3.68 -12.31
C LEU A 172 7.95 2.57 -13.04
N PRO A 173 7.13 1.76 -12.31
CA PRO A 173 6.26 0.74 -12.89
C PRO A 173 5.11 1.40 -13.68
N THR A 174 5.46 1.96 -14.83
CA THR A 174 4.66 2.84 -15.71
C THR A 174 4.20 2.12 -16.97
N HIS A 175 4.22 0.79 -17.02
CA HIS A 175 3.69 0.06 -18.18
C HIS A 175 2.15 0.05 -18.18
N PHE A 176 1.50 1.21 -18.34
CA PHE A 176 0.07 1.36 -18.65
C PHE A 176 0.09 2.08 -19.98
N THR A 177 -0.49 1.47 -21.01
CA THR A 177 -1.00 2.32 -22.08
C THR A 177 -2.25 3.02 -21.51
N PRO A 178 -2.51 4.29 -21.83
CA PRO A 178 -3.78 4.94 -21.44
C PRO A 178 -5.03 4.11 -21.82
N MET A 179 -4.91 3.25 -22.84
CA MET A 179 -5.92 2.27 -23.23
C MET A 179 -6.26 1.27 -22.14
N ASP A 180 -5.29 0.80 -21.35
CA ASP A 180 -5.56 -0.17 -20.30
C ASP A 180 -6.42 0.46 -19.18
N TYR A 181 -6.27 1.75 -18.87
CA TYR A 181 -7.11 2.43 -17.86
C TYR A 181 -8.55 2.62 -18.38
N ILE A 182 -8.68 2.88 -19.68
CA ILE A 182 -9.97 2.97 -20.38
C ILE A 182 -10.65 1.59 -20.46
N THR A 183 -9.89 0.51 -20.65
CA THR A 183 -10.43 -0.85 -20.81
C THR A 183 -10.70 -1.54 -19.47
N THR A 184 -9.86 -1.32 -18.45
CA THR A 184 -9.95 -2.00 -17.13
C THR A 184 -10.58 -1.15 -16.04
N GLY A 185 -10.69 0.17 -16.22
CA GLY A 185 -11.41 1.10 -15.32
C GLY A 185 -12.92 0.84 -15.23
N ARG A 186 -13.46 -0.05 -16.06
CA ARG A 186 -14.74 -0.73 -15.82
C ARG A 186 -14.46 -2.22 -15.66
N HIS A 187 -14.24 -2.65 -14.42
CA HIS A 187 -14.29 -4.05 -13.96
C HIS A 187 -14.16 -5.13 -15.05
N PHE A 188 -12.94 -5.52 -15.39
CA PHE A 188 -12.75 -6.85 -15.97
C PHE A 188 -12.62 -7.84 -14.81
N ILE A 189 -13.71 -8.58 -14.54
CA ILE A 189 -13.67 -9.78 -13.71
C ILE A 189 -13.41 -10.94 -14.69
N PRO A 190 -12.23 -11.58 -14.68
CA PRO A 190 -12.03 -12.78 -15.49
C PRO A 190 -12.97 -13.88 -15.00
N GLN A 191 -13.63 -14.57 -15.95
CA GLN A 191 -14.33 -15.83 -15.69
C GLN A 191 -13.35 -16.97 -15.48
#